data_AF-A0A060XN57-F1
#
_entry.id   AF-A0A060XN57-F1
#
_cell.length_a   1.000
_cell.length_b   1.000
_cell.length_c   1.000
_cell.angle_alpha   90.00
_cell.angle_beta   90.00
_cell.angle_gamma   90.00
#
_symmetry.space_group_name_H-M   'P 1'
#
loop_
_entity.id
_entity.type
_entity.pdbx_description
1 polymer ?
#
loop_
_entity_poly.entity_id
_entity_poly.type
_entity_poly.pdbx_seq_one_letter_code
_entity_poly.pdbx_strand_id
1 'polypeptide(L)'
;MVVGLAPQDASDRLIMFQASTNRFDNLFRKYITYTGGEELFGLPVTQHPQLLEIRRQLTLLQKLYGLYNSVIDTVNGYYDILWADIHIDRINDELLDFQTRCRKLPRALKEWKAFLDLKKSIDEFNECCPLLELMTNKAMMTRHWKRITEVTGHSFEVETDTFKLRNIMEAPLLKCKEEIEVIMDFCCCCWC
;
A
#
# COMPACT_ATOMS: atom_id res chain seq x y z
N MET A 1 14.63 2.27 0.61
CA MET A 1 14.14 1.01 -0.01
C MET A 1 14.11 -0.05 1.08
N VAL A 2 12.94 -0.29 1.67
CA VAL A 2 12.79 -1.31 2.73
C VAL A 2 12.89 -2.70 2.10
N VAL A 3 13.76 -3.53 2.67
CA VAL A 3 14.15 -4.86 2.20
C VAL A 3 13.02 -5.86 2.46
N GLY A 4 12.46 -6.45 1.39
CA GLY A 4 11.53 -7.58 1.55
C GLY A 4 10.62 -7.92 0.37
N LEU A 5 10.47 -7.03 -0.61
CA LEU A 5 9.78 -7.31 -1.88
C LEU A 5 10.69 -6.81 -3.00
N ALA A 6 11.11 -7.68 -3.93
CA ALA A 6 11.65 -7.18 -5.19
C ALA A 6 10.47 -6.54 -5.94
N PRO A 7 10.42 -5.21 -6.11
CA PRO A 7 9.31 -4.55 -6.81
C PRO A 7 9.19 -5.04 -8.26
N GLN A 8 10.29 -5.57 -8.80
CA GLN A 8 10.39 -6.18 -10.11
C GLN A 8 9.50 -7.42 -10.25
N ASP A 9 9.47 -8.34 -9.28
CA ASP A 9 8.67 -9.58 -9.41
C ASP A 9 7.16 -9.33 -9.40
N ALA A 10 6.70 -8.36 -8.63
CA ALA A 10 5.28 -7.99 -8.58
C ALA A 10 4.85 -7.23 -9.84
N SER A 11 5.69 -6.31 -10.31
CA SER A 11 5.50 -5.57 -11.56
C SER A 11 5.52 -6.50 -12.78
N ASP A 12 6.45 -7.44 -12.84
CA ASP A 12 6.57 -8.39 -13.96
C ASP A 12 5.37 -9.35 -14.01
N ARG A 13 4.92 -9.85 -12.85
CA ARG A 13 3.68 -10.64 -12.75
C ARG A 13 2.47 -9.85 -13.19
N LEU A 14 2.42 -8.55 -12.88
CA LEU A 14 1.35 -7.66 -13.30
C LEU A 14 1.37 -7.43 -14.81
N ILE A 15 2.53 -7.19 -15.41
CA ILE A 15 2.67 -7.00 -16.87
C ILE A 15 2.23 -8.27 -17.59
N MET A 16 2.68 -9.44 -17.14
CA MET A 16 2.23 -10.73 -17.67
C MET A 16 0.71 -10.93 -17.47
N PHE A 17 0.16 -10.50 -16.34
CA PHE A 17 -1.28 -10.53 -16.08
C PHE A 17 -2.06 -9.60 -17.02
N GLN A 18 -1.60 -8.37 -17.24
CA GLN A 18 -2.22 -7.42 -18.17
C GLN A 18 -2.19 -7.95 -19.61
N ALA A 19 -1.05 -8.49 -20.05
CA ALA A 19 -0.92 -9.12 -21.36
C ALA A 19 -1.85 -10.32 -21.54
N SER A 20 -1.94 -11.20 -20.53
CA SER A 20 -2.85 -12.35 -20.55
C SER A 20 -4.33 -11.94 -20.49
N THR A 21 -4.67 -10.89 -19.75
CA THR A 21 -6.02 -10.31 -19.70
C THR A 21 -6.42 -9.73 -21.05
N ASN A 22 -5.54 -8.95 -21.70
CA ASN A 22 -5.81 -8.41 -23.04
C ASN A 22 -6.05 -9.52 -24.07
N ARG A 23 -5.26 -10.60 -24.01
CA ARG A 23 -5.45 -11.78 -24.87
C ARG A 23 -6.79 -12.46 -24.57
N PHE A 24 -7.13 -12.61 -23.30
CA PHE A 24 -8.39 -13.19 -22.87
C PHE A 24 -9.60 -12.36 -23.32
N ASP A 25 -9.55 -11.04 -23.18
CA ASP A 25 -10.63 -10.14 -23.59
C ASP A 25 -10.92 -10.24 -25.09
N ASN A 26 -9.88 -10.37 -25.91
CA ASN A 26 -10.05 -10.63 -27.35
C ASN A 26 -10.74 -11.97 -27.63
N LEU A 27 -10.37 -13.02 -26.90
CA LEU A 27 -11.02 -14.34 -27.01
C LEU A 27 -12.48 -14.26 -26.53
N PHE A 28 -12.72 -13.57 -25.41
CA PHE A 28 -14.04 -13.42 -24.80
C PHE A 28 -14.98 -12.61 -25.70
N ARG A 29 -14.49 -11.57 -26.38
CA ARG A 29 -15.26 -10.82 -27.39
C ARG A 29 -15.71 -11.72 -28.52
N LYS A 30 -14.82 -12.57 -29.06
CA LYS A 30 -15.17 -13.54 -30.11
C LYS A 30 -16.23 -14.53 -29.62
N TYR A 31 -16.09 -15.04 -28.40
CA TYR A 31 -17.09 -15.90 -27.79
C TYR A 31 -18.48 -15.24 -27.77
N ILE A 32 -18.58 -13.99 -27.31
CA ILE A 32 -19.85 -13.25 -27.30
C ILE A 32 -20.42 -13.08 -28.71
N THR A 33 -19.59 -12.73 -29.71
CA THR A 33 -20.04 -12.60 -31.10
C THR A 33 -20.57 -13.93 -31.65
N TYR A 34 -19.89 -15.04 -31.39
CA TYR A 34 -20.29 -16.35 -31.90
C TYR A 34 -21.55 -16.87 -31.24
N THR A 35 -21.67 -16.78 -29.92
CA THR A 35 -22.89 -17.15 -29.19
C THR A 35 -24.09 -16.32 -29.65
N GLY A 36 -23.92 -15.00 -29.83
CA GLY A 36 -24.99 -14.17 -30.39
C GLY A 36 -25.40 -14.56 -31.82
N GLY A 37 -24.44 -15.04 -32.62
CA GLY A 37 -24.71 -15.62 -33.93
C GLY A 37 -25.48 -16.94 -33.86
N GLU A 38 -25.06 -17.87 -32.97
CA GLU A 38 -25.76 -19.14 -32.73
C GLU A 38 -27.23 -18.88 -32.36
N GLU A 39 -27.48 -17.95 -31.43
CA GLU A 39 -28.83 -17.55 -31.02
C GLU A 39 -29.65 -16.94 -32.18
N LEU A 40 -29.05 -16.01 -32.94
CA LEU A 40 -29.72 -15.32 -34.04
C LEU A 40 -30.15 -16.27 -35.16
N PHE A 41 -29.31 -17.28 -35.47
CA PHE A 41 -29.59 -18.26 -36.52
C PHE A 41 -30.31 -19.52 -36.00
N GLY A 42 -30.68 -19.57 -34.71
CA GLY A 42 -31.38 -20.71 -34.11
C GLY A 42 -30.54 -21.98 -34.01
N LEU A 43 -29.21 -21.85 -33.96
CA LEU A 43 -28.28 -22.95 -33.74
C LEU A 43 -28.21 -23.30 -32.24
N PRO A 44 -27.89 -24.56 -31.89
CA PRO A 44 -27.62 -24.92 -30.50
C PRO A 44 -26.45 -24.11 -29.95
N VAL A 45 -26.67 -23.41 -28.83
CA VAL A 45 -25.64 -22.58 -28.19
C VAL A 45 -24.54 -23.44 -27.56
N THR A 46 -23.30 -23.20 -27.95
CA THR A 46 -22.14 -23.91 -27.41
C THR A 46 -21.70 -23.30 -26.09
N GLN A 47 -21.78 -24.07 -25.00
CA GLN A 47 -21.37 -23.62 -23.67
C GLN A 47 -19.86 -23.80 -23.46
N HIS A 48 -19.18 -22.74 -23.02
CA HIS A 48 -17.75 -22.76 -22.67
C HIS A 48 -17.52 -22.43 -21.17
N PRO A 49 -17.82 -23.36 -20.24
CA PRO A 49 -17.76 -23.10 -18.80
C PRO A 49 -16.36 -22.71 -18.31
N GLN A 50 -15.30 -23.26 -18.91
CA GLN A 50 -13.92 -22.90 -18.58
C GLN A 50 -13.62 -21.42 -18.87
N LEU A 51 -14.16 -20.88 -19.97
CA LEU A 51 -13.96 -19.49 -20.36
C LEU A 51 -14.64 -18.54 -19.37
N LEU A 52 -15.83 -18.89 -18.89
CA LEU A 52 -16.53 -18.15 -17.83
C LEU A 52 -15.77 -18.18 -16.50
N GLU A 53 -15.20 -19.34 -16.13
CA GLU A 53 -14.40 -19.47 -14.91
C GLU A 53 -13.11 -18.64 -14.98
N ILE A 54 -12.39 -18.68 -16.10
CA ILE A 54 -11.21 -17.85 -16.32
C ILE A 54 -11.57 -16.36 -16.22
N ARG A 55 -12.69 -15.93 -16.81
CA ARG A 55 -13.17 -14.53 -16.69
C ARG A 55 -13.37 -14.14 -15.22
N ARG A 56 -13.98 -15.02 -14.42
CA ARG A 56 -14.21 -14.80 -12.99
C ARG A 56 -12.89 -14.65 -12.24
N GLN A 57 -11.93 -15.54 -12.49
CA GLN A 57 -10.61 -15.51 -11.87
C GLN A 57 -9.81 -14.25 -12.25
N LEU A 58 -9.80 -13.87 -13.53
CA LEU A 58 -9.15 -12.65 -14.01
C LEU A 58 -9.76 -11.40 -13.36
N THR A 59 -11.09 -11.35 -13.23
CA THR A 59 -11.78 -10.24 -12.56
C THR A 59 -11.37 -10.11 -11.09
N LEU A 60 -11.20 -11.23 -10.39
CA LEU A 60 -10.74 -11.25 -9.00
C LEU A 60 -9.30 -10.74 -8.89
N LEU A 61 -8.42 -11.19 -9.77
CA LEU A 61 -7.02 -10.77 -9.81
C LEU A 61 -6.86 -9.29 -10.13
N GLN A 62 -7.64 -8.79 -11.10
CA GLN A 62 -7.64 -7.37 -11.46
C GLN A 62 -7.99 -6.48 -10.26
N LYS A 63 -8.94 -6.90 -9.42
CA LYS A 63 -9.30 -6.18 -8.18
C LYS A 63 -8.15 -6.15 -7.18
N LEU A 64 -7.47 -7.29 -6.98
CA LEU A 64 -6.35 -7.38 -6.04
C LEU A 64 -5.17 -6.53 -6.49
N TYR A 65 -4.70 -6.72 -7.72
CA TYR A 65 -3.53 -6.00 -8.24
C TYR A 65 -3.81 -4.52 -8.49
N GLY A 66 -5.05 -4.16 -8.84
CA GLY A 66 -5.46 -2.75 -8.92
C GLY A 66 -5.38 -2.05 -7.56
N LEU A 67 -5.84 -2.71 -6.49
CA LEU A 67 -5.67 -2.22 -5.12
C LEU A 67 -4.20 -2.16 -4.71
N TYR A 68 -3.42 -3.19 -5.03
CA TYR A 68 -2.00 -3.25 -4.73
C TYR A 68 -1.25 -2.04 -5.31
N ASN A 69 -1.44 -1.74 -6.59
CA ASN A 69 -0.82 -0.57 -7.22
C ASN A 69 -1.29 0.73 -6.57
N SER A 70 -2.59 0.87 -6.29
CA SER A 70 -3.11 2.07 -5.62
C SER A 70 -2.39 2.34 -4.31
N VAL A 71 -2.18 1.29 -3.50
CA VAL A 71 -1.49 1.42 -2.21
C VAL A 71 -0.02 1.75 -2.41
N ILE A 72 0.68 1.02 -3.29
CA ILE A 72 2.11 1.25 -3.54
C ILE A 72 2.36 2.67 -4.06
N ASP A 73 1.57 3.13 -5.03
CA ASP A 73 1.71 4.47 -5.62
C ASP A 73 1.43 5.56 -4.57
N THR A 74 0.36 5.41 -3.78
CA THR A 74 0.03 6.36 -2.72
C THR A 74 1.07 6.37 -1.59
N VAL A 75 1.48 5.20 -1.11
CA VAL A 75 2.50 5.06 -0.05
C VAL A 75 3.84 5.61 -0.53
N ASN A 76 4.26 5.32 -1.76
CA ASN A 76 5.44 5.93 -2.39
C ASN A 76 5.31 7.46 -2.46
N GLY A 77 4.13 7.97 -2.77
CA GLY A 77 3.83 9.41 -2.74
C GLY A 77 4.10 10.04 -1.37
N TYR A 78 3.73 9.36 -0.28
CA TYR A 78 3.98 9.88 1.07
C TYR A 78 5.46 10.10 1.36
N TYR A 79 6.33 9.19 0.92
CA TYR A 79 7.77 9.26 1.14
C TYR A 79 8.43 10.51 0.54
N ASP A 80 7.81 11.10 -0.48
CA ASP A 80 8.31 12.30 -1.15
C ASP A 80 7.75 13.62 -0.59
N ILE A 81 6.82 13.56 0.37
CA ILE A 81 6.28 14.74 1.06
C ILE A 81 7.35 15.34 1.97
N LEU A 82 7.50 16.67 1.91
CA LEU A 82 8.34 17.42 2.85
C LEU A 82 7.82 17.25 4.27
N TRP A 83 8.71 17.04 5.23
CA TRP A 83 8.32 16.82 6.62
C TRP A 83 7.55 18.00 7.21
N ALA A 84 7.87 19.23 6.79
CA ALA A 84 7.16 20.43 7.23
C ALA A 84 5.71 20.51 6.73
N ASP A 85 5.39 19.88 5.60
CA ASP A 85 4.08 19.92 4.93
C ASP A 85 3.26 18.65 5.19
N ILE A 86 3.74 17.75 6.04
CA ILE A 86 3.08 16.47 6.25
C ILE A 86 1.77 16.64 7.04
N HIS A 87 0.71 15.98 6.55
CA HIS A 87 -0.58 15.95 7.19
C HIS A 87 -0.92 14.51 7.60
N ILE A 88 -0.58 14.14 8.84
CA ILE A 88 -0.75 12.77 9.35
C ILE A 88 -2.23 12.35 9.34
N ASP A 89 -3.16 13.26 9.63
CA ASP A 89 -4.60 13.00 9.57
C ASP A 89 -5.06 12.53 8.18
N ARG A 90 -4.58 13.18 7.11
CA ARG A 90 -4.92 12.80 5.74
C ARG A 90 -4.37 11.43 5.39
N ILE A 91 -3.14 11.14 5.82
CA ILE A 91 -2.51 9.84 5.62
C ILE A 91 -3.30 8.75 6.35
N ASN A 92 -3.75 9.00 7.59
CA ASN A 92 -4.59 8.08 8.35
C ASN A 92 -5.93 7.79 7.65
N ASP A 93 -6.60 8.82 7.11
CA ASP A 93 -7.86 8.64 6.37
C ASP A 93 -7.66 7.78 5.11
N GLU A 94 -6.59 8.01 4.35
CA GLU A 94 -6.26 7.23 3.16
C GLU A 94 -5.90 5.78 3.50
N LEU A 95 -5.14 5.54 4.58
CA LEU A 95 -4.83 4.20 5.08
C LEU A 95 -6.09 3.47 5.55
N LEU A 96 -7.04 4.17 6.18
CA LEU A 96 -8.31 3.60 6.61
C LEU A 96 -9.19 3.19 5.42
N ASP A 97 -9.20 3.97 4.33
CA ASP A 97 -9.86 3.58 3.08
C ASP A 97 -9.23 2.32 2.49
N PHE A 98 -7.90 2.24 2.45
CA PHE A 98 -7.20 1.04 1.98
C PHE A 98 -7.51 -0.19 2.83
N GLN A 99 -7.51 -0.07 4.16
CA GLN A 99 -7.94 -1.15 5.05
C GLN A 99 -9.37 -1.59 4.76
N THR A 100 -10.28 -0.64 4.54
CA THR A 100 -11.69 -0.91 4.21
C THR A 100 -11.82 -1.65 2.87
N ARG A 101 -11.08 -1.23 1.85
CA ARG A 101 -11.02 -1.91 0.54
C ARG A 101 -10.44 -3.32 0.65
N CYS A 102 -9.38 -3.51 1.44
CA CYS A 102 -8.82 -4.83 1.75
C CYS A 102 -9.84 -5.74 2.44
N ARG A 103 -10.65 -5.21 3.37
CA ARG A 103 -11.71 -5.99 4.05
C ARG A 103 -12.80 -6.45 3.08
N LYS A 104 -13.16 -5.62 2.10
CA LYS A 104 -14.16 -5.91 1.05
C LYS A 104 -13.72 -6.95 0.02
N LEU A 105 -12.43 -7.31 -0.03
CA LEU A 105 -11.97 -8.34 -0.96
C LEU A 105 -12.55 -9.73 -0.60
N PRO A 106 -12.91 -10.54 -1.61
CA PRO A 106 -13.34 -11.92 -1.41
C PRO A 106 -12.31 -12.77 -0.65
N ARG A 107 -12.79 -13.71 0.17
CA ARG A 107 -11.93 -14.61 0.98
C ARG A 107 -10.88 -15.34 0.14
N ALA A 108 -11.24 -15.77 -1.07
CA ALA A 108 -10.33 -16.45 -1.99
C ALA A 108 -9.07 -15.64 -2.34
N LEU A 109 -9.13 -14.31 -2.27
CA LEU A 109 -7.97 -13.43 -2.50
C LEU A 109 -7.15 -13.18 -1.24
N LYS A 110 -7.71 -13.38 -0.05
CA LYS A 110 -7.04 -13.07 1.23
C LYS A 110 -5.92 -14.05 1.59
N GLU A 111 -5.92 -15.22 0.97
CA GLU A 111 -4.89 -16.25 1.13
C GLU A 111 -3.70 -16.04 0.17
N TRP A 112 -3.83 -15.10 -0.77
CA TRP A 112 -2.77 -14.84 -1.74
C TRP A 112 -1.64 -14.05 -1.11
N LYS A 113 -0.40 -14.43 -1.44
CA LYS A 113 0.80 -13.72 -0.98
C LYS A 113 0.74 -12.22 -1.24
N ALA A 114 0.29 -11.80 -2.43
CA ALA A 114 0.14 -10.39 -2.77
C ALA A 114 -0.82 -9.63 -1.83
N PHE A 115 -1.89 -10.28 -1.36
CA PHE A 115 -2.78 -9.68 -0.37
C PHE A 115 -2.12 -9.59 1.01
N LEU A 116 -1.41 -10.64 1.43
CA LEU A 116 -0.71 -10.66 2.72
C LEU A 116 0.38 -9.59 2.77
N ASP A 117 1.16 -9.45 1.70
CA ASP A 117 2.20 -8.43 1.56
C ASP A 117 1.60 -7.02 1.59
N LEU A 118 0.49 -6.81 0.86
CA LEU A 118 -0.25 -5.55 0.87
C LEU A 118 -0.76 -5.19 2.26
N LYS A 119 -1.43 -6.14 2.92
CA LYS A 119 -1.96 -5.96 4.27
C LYS A 119 -0.83 -5.62 5.24
N LYS A 120 0.26 -6.37 5.20
CA LYS A 120 1.43 -6.13 6.05
C LYS A 120 1.97 -4.72 5.85
N SER A 121 2.14 -4.27 4.60
CA SER A 121 2.61 -2.91 4.32
C SER A 121 1.68 -1.82 4.88
N ILE A 122 0.37 -2.02 4.80
CA ILE A 122 -0.63 -1.10 5.36
C ILE A 122 -0.57 -1.12 6.89
N ASP A 123 -0.51 -2.30 7.50
CA ASP A 123 -0.50 -2.46 8.96
C ASP A 123 0.78 -1.84 9.56
N GLU A 124 1.96 -2.11 8.98
CA GLU A 124 3.24 -1.52 9.40
C GLU A 124 3.22 0.01 9.30
N PHE A 125 2.65 0.58 8.23
CA PHE A 125 2.55 2.04 8.09
C PHE A 125 1.57 2.63 9.12
N ASN A 126 0.43 1.98 9.36
CA ASN A 126 -0.51 2.40 10.41
C ASN A 126 0.11 2.37 11.80
N GLU A 127 0.98 1.41 12.10
CA GLU A 127 1.70 1.36 13.36
C GLU A 127 2.71 2.51 13.51
N CYS A 128 3.24 3.03 12.40
CA CYS A 128 4.11 4.21 12.40
C CYS A 128 3.35 5.52 12.61
N CYS A 129 2.09 5.64 12.16
CA CYS A 129 1.33 6.88 12.20
C CYS A 129 1.29 7.57 13.58
N PRO A 130 1.01 6.88 14.70
CA PRO A 130 1.04 7.49 16.03
C PRO A 130 2.41 8.09 16.38
N LEU A 131 3.51 7.46 15.97
CA LEU A 131 4.86 7.99 16.20
C LEU A 131 5.12 9.23 15.35
N LEU A 132 4.68 9.22 14.09
CA LEU A 132 4.78 10.38 13.21
C LEU A 132 3.96 11.57 13.75
N GLU A 133 2.78 11.31 14.32
CA GLU A 133 1.95 12.33 14.96
C GLU A 133 2.65 12.96 16.18
N LEU A 134 3.28 12.13 17.03
CA LEU A 134 4.11 12.63 18.12
C LEU A 134 5.29 13.48 17.60
N MET A 135 6.01 12.99 16.58
CA MET A 135 7.19 13.64 16.03
C MET A 135 6.90 14.93 15.24
N THR A 136 5.67 15.12 14.77
CA THR A 136 5.21 16.35 14.09
C THR A 136 4.70 17.42 15.06
N ASN A 137 4.59 17.11 16.36
CA ASN A 137 4.15 18.05 17.37
C ASN A 137 5.08 19.29 17.45
N LYS A 138 4.50 20.50 17.49
CA LYS A 138 5.23 21.77 17.60
C LYS A 138 6.12 21.88 18.84
N ALA A 139 5.88 21.09 19.88
CA ALA A 139 6.74 21.02 21.06
C ALA A 139 8.09 20.33 20.77
N MET A 140 8.25 19.69 19.60
CA MET A 140 9.51 19.06 19.19
C MET A 140 10.62 20.09 19.00
N MET A 141 11.76 19.83 19.64
CA MET A 141 12.96 20.65 19.60
C MET A 141 14.18 19.80 19.25
N THR A 142 15.28 20.44 18.86
CA THR A 142 16.54 19.80 18.46
C THR A 142 17.05 18.77 19.48
N ARG A 143 16.83 18.98 20.79
CA ARG A 143 17.24 18.02 21.82
C ARG A 143 16.50 16.68 21.73
N HIS A 144 15.23 16.66 21.32
CA HIS A 144 14.46 15.43 21.18
C HIS A 144 14.97 14.65 19.97
N TRP A 145 15.18 15.33 18.85
CA TRP A 145 15.78 14.74 17.65
C TRP A 145 17.16 14.13 17.94
N LYS A 146 18.00 14.78 18.75
CA LYS A 146 19.29 14.19 19.19
C LYS A 146 19.11 12.88 19.96
N ARG A 147 18.16 12.82 20.91
CA ARG A 147 17.88 11.59 21.66
C ARG A 147 17.30 10.48 20.77
N ILE A 148 16.43 10.85 19.82
CA ILE A 148 15.89 9.88 18.85
C ILE A 148 17.03 9.36 17.95
N THR A 149 17.98 10.20 17.52
CA THR A 149 19.17 9.76 16.79
C THR A 149 20.01 8.77 17.60
N GLU A 150 20.22 9.01 18.89
CA GLU A 150 20.98 8.12 19.78
C GLU A 150 20.34 6.73 19.91
N VAL A 151 19.01 6.68 20.04
CA VAL A 151 18.25 5.43 20.20
C VAL A 151 18.12 4.68 18.88
N THR A 152 17.75 5.38 17.80
CA THR A 152 17.50 4.75 16.48
C THR A 152 18.78 4.44 15.71
N GLY A 153 19.91 5.07 16.08
CA GLY A 153 21.17 5.01 15.35
C GLY A 153 21.12 5.70 13.98
N HIS A 154 20.09 6.52 13.71
CA HIS A 154 19.88 7.19 12.44
C HIS A 154 19.92 8.71 12.62
N SER A 155 20.68 9.42 11.78
CA SER A 155 20.82 10.88 11.87
C SER A 155 19.70 11.60 11.12
N PHE A 156 18.99 12.49 11.80
CA PHE A 156 17.92 13.31 11.20
C PHE A 156 18.39 14.74 10.93
N GLU A 157 18.43 15.13 9.65
CA GLU A 157 18.78 16.48 9.19
C GLU A 157 17.53 17.39 9.08
N VAL A 158 16.81 17.55 10.19
CA VAL A 158 15.48 18.18 10.23
C VAL A 158 15.49 19.68 9.88
N GLU A 159 16.65 20.33 10.01
CA GLU A 159 16.81 21.76 9.70
C GLU A 159 16.95 22.04 8.19
N THR A 160 16.99 21.00 7.35
CA THR A 160 17.08 21.16 5.89
C THR A 160 15.70 21.30 5.25
N ASP A 161 15.55 22.26 4.34
CA ASP A 161 14.31 22.46 3.56
C ASP A 161 13.97 21.27 2.64
N THR A 162 14.92 20.34 2.46
CA THR A 162 14.75 19.11 1.68
C THR A 162 14.36 17.90 2.52
N PHE A 163 14.17 18.07 3.84
CA PHE A 163 13.85 16.98 4.74
C PHE A 163 12.46 16.42 4.45
N LYS A 164 12.40 15.14 4.08
CA LYS A 164 11.18 14.44 3.64
C LYS A 164 10.81 13.32 4.60
N LEU A 165 9.56 12.84 4.50
CA LEU A 165 9.09 11.69 5.28
C LEU A 165 10.00 10.46 5.11
N ARG A 166 10.56 10.23 3.91
CA ARG A 166 11.51 9.13 3.69
C ARG A 166 12.72 9.16 4.60
N ASN A 167 13.23 10.33 4.96
CA ASN A 167 14.39 10.44 5.83
C ASN A 167 14.04 9.94 7.24
N ILE A 168 12.80 10.11 7.67
CA ILE A 168 12.33 9.62 8.97
C ILE A 168 12.07 8.12 8.93
N MET A 169 11.42 7.66 7.87
CA MET A 169 11.04 6.26 7.70
C MET A 169 12.23 5.33 7.35
N GLU A 170 13.41 5.88 7.08
CA GLU A 170 14.66 5.13 6.99
C GLU A 170 15.16 4.66 8.37
N ALA A 171 14.74 5.32 9.44
CA ALA A 171 14.99 4.88 10.81
C ALA A 171 14.07 3.73 11.22
N PRO A 172 14.52 2.81 12.08
CA PRO A 172 13.71 1.68 12.56
C PRO A 172 12.68 2.09 13.64
N LEU A 173 11.76 3.00 13.31
CA LEU A 173 10.80 3.62 14.26
C LEU A 173 10.03 2.58 15.10
N LEU A 174 9.51 1.53 14.46
CA LEU A 174 8.73 0.50 15.15
C LEU A 174 9.55 -0.32 16.14
N LYS A 175 10.85 -0.50 15.90
CA LYS A 175 11.73 -1.23 16.83
C LYS A 175 12.04 -0.39 18.08
N CYS A 176 12.09 0.92 17.91
CA CYS A 176 12.38 1.89 18.96
C CYS A 176 11.12 2.60 19.48
N LYS A 177 9.95 1.99 19.28
CA LYS A 177 8.65 2.63 19.54
C LYS A 177 8.52 3.13 20.98
N GLU A 178 8.75 2.25 21.95
CA GLU A 178 8.60 2.56 23.38
C GLU A 178 9.56 3.68 23.80
N GLU A 179 10.80 3.65 23.29
CA GLU A 179 11.82 4.64 23.61
C GLU A 179 11.49 6.02 23.02
N ILE A 180 10.95 6.04 21.79
CA ILE A 180 10.48 7.27 21.14
C ILE A 180 9.30 7.84 21.94
N GLU A 181 8.30 7.04 22.31
CA GLU A 181 7.16 7.47 23.12
C GLU A 181 7.62 8.09 24.45
N VAL A 182 8.59 7.46 25.13
CA VAL A 182 9.17 8.00 26.38
C VAL A 182 9.85 9.36 26.15
N ILE A 183 10.64 9.52 25.08
CA ILE A 183 11.29 10.82 24.76
C ILE A 183 10.23 11.90 24.53
N MET A 184 9.11 11.53 23.90
CA MET A 184 8.00 12.43 23.61
C MET A 184 7.19 12.79 24.87
N ASP A 185 6.99 11.86 25.79
CA ASP A 185 6.30 12.12 27.06
C ASP A 185 7.07 13.09 27.96
N PHE A 186 8.41 12.95 28.01
CA PHE A 186 9.26 13.92 28.73
C PHE A 186 9.20 15.33 28.14
N CYS A 187 8.83 15.47 26.85
CA CYS A 187 8.61 16.77 26.22
C CYS A 187 7.43 17.51 26.85
N CYS A 188 6.32 16.81 27.13
CA CYS A 188 5.12 17.37 27.74
C CYS A 188 5.33 17.73 29.23
N CYS A 189 6.13 16.94 29.95
CA CYS A 189 6.34 17.15 31.40
C CYS A 189 7.31 18.29 31.74
N CYS A 190 8.18 18.73 30.82
CA CYS A 190 9.13 19.82 31.08
C CYS A 190 8.56 21.24 30.79
N TRP A 191 7.25 21.37 30.55
CA TRP A 191 6.54 22.63 30.31
C TRP A 191 5.43 22.92 31.33
N CYS A 192 5.50 22.31 32.53
CA CYS A 192 4.75 22.71 33.72
C CYS A 192 5.69 23.26 34.79
#